data_AF-A0A3S1NGA6-F1
#
_entry.id   AF-A0A3S1NGA6-F1
#
_cell.length_a   1.000
_cell.length_b   1.000
_cell.length_c   1.000
_cell.angle_alpha   90.00
_cell.angle_beta   90.00
_cell.angle_gamma   90.00
#
_symmetry.space_group_name_H-M   'P 1'
#
loop_
_entity.id
_entity.type
_entity.pdbx_description
1 polymer ?
#
loop_
_entity_poly.entity_id
_entity_poly.type
_entity_poly.pdbx_seq_one_letter_code
_entity_poly.pdbx_strand_id
1 'polypeptide(L)'
;MASTEWTPEELAAAVEAYLQMLELERCGEKYNKAAVQRMLVTGPIASRTSTEHRMQNISHALSLMGLPWIEGYKPLPNVGSHTVEALQKIIETYTAVDAAPLPLRPPVPVERSRKLPPTGYWMFVCNRKVWDGEAWLRDPEETLLYKVSDHNRREMQVGDLGVLRINAQKGSRAAAPLPAAVYAIVEVLDVPRLQSDVSEAQYADKADAEAITWRAPLKLLGNLVESPIAVDELPDDGDFAHFRMPLMTSTIPISRRAFSEVYQRAGLTRPDLTDEQKATTSAGIKMLELEASKADPTRRSRISKYIERGPIGRKVKEIRGCRCQICEALGFEPIAFLRKNGTPFAEAHHVQPVSLLMAGTLAASNVMVLCPNHHRQAHLGNFEVLEDGRHQWRISIDGRVLALPKTAL
;
A
#
# COMPACT_ATOMS: atom_id res chain seq x y z
N MET A 1 26.87 25.18 -11.34
CA MET A 1 26.01 25.25 -12.55
C MET A 1 24.92 24.20 -12.38
N ALA A 2 23.64 24.55 -12.58
CA ALA A 2 22.58 23.56 -12.54
C ALA A 2 22.82 22.53 -13.67
N SER A 3 22.89 21.25 -13.34
CA SER A 3 22.89 20.19 -14.35
C SER A 3 21.61 20.30 -15.18
N THR A 4 21.68 20.18 -16.49
CA THR A 4 20.49 20.16 -17.36
C THR A 4 19.68 18.87 -17.20
N GLU A 5 20.31 17.77 -16.80
CA GLU A 5 19.68 16.46 -16.65
C GLU A 5 19.00 16.30 -15.30
N TRP A 6 17.72 15.90 -15.30
CA TRP A 6 16.92 15.62 -14.11
C TRP A 6 17.24 14.23 -13.54
N THR A 7 17.47 14.14 -12.24
CA THR A 7 17.67 12.83 -11.58
C THR A 7 16.33 12.10 -11.38
N PRO A 8 16.35 10.77 -11.18
CA PRO A 8 15.14 10.01 -10.85
C PRO A 8 14.41 10.55 -9.62
N GLU A 9 15.13 11.00 -8.60
CA GLU A 9 14.58 11.57 -7.37
C GLU A 9 13.89 12.91 -7.62
N GLU A 10 14.48 13.76 -8.47
CA GLU A 10 13.87 15.03 -8.85
C GLU A 10 12.59 14.83 -9.67
N LEU A 11 12.58 13.84 -10.58
CA LEU A 11 11.39 13.46 -11.34
C LEU A 11 10.30 12.90 -10.40
N ALA A 12 10.67 12.04 -9.46
CA ALA A 12 9.75 11.46 -8.49
C ALA A 12 9.09 12.53 -7.63
N ALA A 13 9.86 13.48 -7.10
CA ALA A 13 9.33 14.60 -6.32
C ALA A 13 8.41 15.51 -7.12
N ALA A 14 8.72 15.76 -8.40
CA ALA A 14 7.86 16.54 -9.28
C ALA A 14 6.54 15.82 -9.58
N VAL A 15 6.58 14.51 -9.88
CA VAL A 15 5.38 13.68 -10.09
C VAL A 15 4.53 13.63 -8.83
N GLU A 16 5.14 13.45 -7.66
CA GLU A 16 4.43 13.44 -6.38
C GLU A 16 3.62 14.72 -6.17
N ALA A 17 4.28 15.87 -6.27
CA ALA A 17 3.64 17.17 -6.08
C ALA A 17 2.57 17.44 -7.15
N TYR A 18 2.80 16.98 -8.39
CA TYR A 18 1.81 17.07 -9.46
C TYR A 18 0.55 16.26 -9.13
N LEU A 19 0.70 15.00 -8.71
CA LEU A 19 -0.43 14.14 -8.41
C LEU A 19 -1.21 14.62 -7.18
N GLN A 20 -0.54 15.19 -6.17
CA GLN A 20 -1.21 15.86 -5.04
C GLN A 20 -2.05 17.05 -5.51
N MET A 21 -1.51 17.92 -6.36
CA MET A 21 -2.26 19.03 -6.95
C MET A 21 -3.45 18.55 -7.80
N LEU A 22 -3.25 17.50 -8.60
CA LEU A 22 -4.29 16.95 -9.46
C LEU A 22 -5.46 16.42 -8.61
N GLU A 23 -5.18 15.75 -7.50
CA GLU A 23 -6.24 15.23 -6.64
C GLU A 23 -6.97 16.36 -5.89
N LEU A 24 -6.26 17.42 -5.47
CA LEU A 24 -6.91 18.64 -4.95
C LEU A 24 -7.84 19.25 -6.01
N GLU A 25 -7.41 19.37 -7.27
CA GLU A 25 -8.24 19.90 -8.37
C GLU A 25 -9.49 19.05 -8.60
N ARG A 26 -9.36 17.72 -8.56
CA ARG A 26 -10.48 16.78 -8.71
C ARG A 26 -11.48 16.85 -7.57
N CYS A 27 -11.02 17.14 -6.35
CA CYS A 27 -11.87 17.37 -5.19
C CYS A 27 -12.50 18.78 -5.18
N GLY A 28 -12.14 19.66 -6.13
CA GLY A 28 -12.58 21.05 -6.14
C GLY A 28 -11.85 21.93 -5.11
N GLU A 29 -10.79 21.41 -4.50
CA GLU A 29 -9.97 22.12 -3.52
C GLU A 29 -8.98 23.05 -4.20
N LYS A 30 -8.76 24.23 -3.60
CA LYS A 30 -7.84 25.22 -4.15
C LYS A 30 -6.41 24.88 -3.79
N TYR A 31 -5.50 25.02 -4.74
CA TYR A 31 -4.06 24.89 -4.54
C TYR A 31 -3.28 26.04 -5.19
N ASN A 32 -2.07 26.32 -4.69
CA ASN A 32 -1.23 27.41 -5.17
C ASN A 32 0.03 26.87 -5.87
N LYS A 33 0.03 26.90 -7.21
CA LYS A 33 1.16 26.45 -8.05
C LYS A 33 2.50 27.10 -7.68
N ALA A 34 2.49 28.39 -7.37
CA ALA A 34 3.71 29.11 -6.98
C ALA A 34 4.22 28.65 -5.61
N ALA A 35 3.33 28.27 -4.68
CA ALA A 35 3.73 27.70 -3.40
C ALA A 35 4.34 26.30 -3.56
N VAL A 36 3.76 25.46 -4.44
CA VAL A 36 4.30 24.13 -4.78
C VAL A 36 5.70 24.27 -5.37
N GLN A 37 5.90 25.16 -6.35
CA GLN A 37 7.20 25.40 -6.95
C GLN A 37 8.23 25.85 -5.91
N ARG A 38 7.87 26.79 -5.02
CA ARG A 38 8.77 27.22 -3.95
C ARG A 38 9.17 26.04 -3.06
N MET A 39 8.21 25.25 -2.60
CA MET A 39 8.46 24.07 -1.76
C MET A 39 9.44 23.10 -2.45
N LEU A 40 9.20 22.78 -3.72
CA LEU A 40 10.03 21.89 -4.52
C LEU A 40 11.48 22.44 -4.65
N VAL A 41 11.63 23.71 -5.02
CA VAL A 41 12.93 24.37 -5.22
C VAL A 41 13.67 24.64 -3.91
N THR A 42 12.98 24.78 -2.77
CA THR A 42 13.64 24.85 -1.46
C THR A 42 14.00 23.48 -0.88
N GLY A 43 13.54 22.40 -1.52
CA GLY A 43 13.66 21.04 -1.00
C GLY A 43 14.19 20.06 -2.05
N PRO A 44 13.37 19.11 -2.53
CA PRO A 44 13.84 17.94 -3.25
C PRO A 44 14.49 18.25 -4.61
N ILE A 45 14.25 19.42 -5.18
CA ILE A 45 14.81 19.82 -6.48
C ILE A 45 15.59 21.13 -6.39
N ALA A 46 16.32 21.36 -5.28
CA ALA A 46 17.03 22.61 -5.02
C ALA A 46 18.07 23.03 -6.08
N SER A 47 18.41 22.13 -7.01
CA SER A 47 19.24 22.45 -8.17
C SER A 47 18.49 23.20 -9.28
N ARG A 48 17.15 23.26 -9.22
CA ARG A 48 16.25 23.76 -10.27
C ARG A 48 15.71 25.16 -9.94
N THR A 49 15.42 25.94 -10.98
CA THR A 49 14.87 27.30 -10.83
C THR A 49 13.39 27.40 -11.18
N SER A 50 12.87 26.48 -12.00
CA SER A 50 11.47 26.43 -12.42
C SER A 50 11.01 24.99 -12.62
N THR A 51 9.72 24.76 -12.39
CA THR A 51 9.08 23.45 -12.57
C THR A 51 8.04 23.43 -13.69
N GLU A 52 7.70 24.58 -14.28
CA GLU A 52 6.59 24.74 -15.22
C GLU A 52 6.64 23.73 -16.38
N HIS A 53 7.76 23.69 -17.12
CA HIS A 53 7.94 22.74 -18.22
C HIS A 53 7.87 21.29 -17.73
N ARG A 54 8.39 21.00 -16.53
CA ARG A 54 8.32 19.65 -15.95
C ARG A 54 6.87 19.24 -15.66
N MET A 55 6.06 20.15 -15.11
CA MET A 55 4.62 19.90 -14.88
C MET A 55 3.87 19.68 -16.20
N GLN A 56 4.21 20.42 -17.25
CA GLN A 56 3.66 20.21 -18.59
C GLN A 56 4.11 18.87 -19.22
N ASN A 57 5.34 18.43 -18.96
CA ASN A 57 5.82 17.11 -19.38
C ASN A 57 5.09 15.98 -18.65
N ILE A 58 4.79 16.14 -17.36
CA ILE A 58 3.97 15.19 -16.59
C ILE A 58 2.56 15.11 -17.18
N SER A 59 1.96 16.26 -17.51
CA SER A 59 0.66 16.34 -18.18
C SER A 59 0.66 15.62 -19.53
N HIS A 60 1.76 15.72 -20.28
CA HIS A 60 1.95 14.96 -21.51
C HIS A 60 2.04 13.44 -21.27
N ALA A 61 2.81 12.99 -20.27
CA ALA A 61 2.89 11.58 -19.91
C ALA A 61 1.51 11.02 -19.50
N LEU A 62 0.75 11.73 -18.67
CA LEU A 62 -0.62 11.38 -18.27
C LEU A 62 -1.56 11.30 -19.49
N SER A 63 -1.47 12.27 -20.40
CA SER A 63 -2.27 12.27 -21.63
C SER A 63 -1.98 11.04 -22.51
N LEU A 64 -0.73 10.60 -22.62
CA LEU A 64 -0.38 9.37 -23.35
C LEU A 64 -0.92 8.11 -22.68
N MET A 65 -1.07 8.13 -21.35
CA MET A 65 -1.68 7.05 -20.56
C MET A 65 -3.23 7.11 -20.58
N GLY A 66 -3.84 8.13 -21.21
CA GLY A 66 -5.29 8.35 -21.17
C GLY A 66 -5.82 8.79 -19.80
N LEU A 67 -4.95 9.34 -18.95
CA LEU A 67 -5.29 9.82 -17.61
C LEU A 67 -5.58 11.33 -17.60
N PRO A 68 -6.42 11.81 -16.65
CA PRO A 68 -6.64 13.25 -16.48
C PRO A 68 -5.34 13.95 -16.05
N TRP A 69 -5.26 15.23 -16.41
CA TRP A 69 -4.13 16.11 -16.12
C TRP A 69 -4.65 17.49 -15.71
N ILE A 70 -3.83 18.28 -15.02
CA ILE A 70 -4.18 19.59 -14.47
C ILE A 70 -4.43 20.59 -15.60
N GLU A 71 -5.63 21.14 -15.74
CA GLU A 71 -6.01 21.97 -16.90
C GLU A 71 -5.05 23.15 -17.15
N GLY A 72 -4.54 23.74 -16.06
CA GLY A 72 -3.60 24.86 -16.15
C GLY A 72 -2.15 24.48 -16.46
N TYR A 73 -1.84 23.20 -16.69
CA TYR A 73 -0.54 22.71 -17.16
C TYR A 73 -0.73 21.97 -18.49
N LYS A 74 -0.90 22.71 -19.59
CA LYS A 74 -1.14 22.11 -20.91
C LYS A 74 -0.02 21.13 -21.29
N PRO A 75 -0.35 19.91 -21.78
CA PRO A 75 0.63 18.93 -22.23
C PRO A 75 1.64 19.52 -23.21
N LEU A 76 2.93 19.42 -22.89
CA LEU A 76 4.02 19.84 -23.77
C LEU A 76 4.73 18.60 -24.33
N PRO A 77 4.55 18.25 -25.62
CA PRO A 77 5.03 17.00 -26.21
C PRO A 77 6.53 16.98 -26.56
N ASN A 78 7.23 18.11 -26.46
CA ASN A 78 8.66 18.23 -26.75
C ASN A 78 9.50 17.63 -25.61
N VAL A 79 9.34 16.33 -25.35
CA VAL A 79 9.99 15.56 -24.29
C VAL A 79 10.72 14.38 -24.91
N GLY A 80 11.97 14.15 -24.52
CA GLY A 80 12.70 12.96 -24.96
C GLY A 80 12.00 11.69 -24.49
N SER A 81 11.96 10.64 -25.33
CA SER A 81 11.28 9.37 -25.05
C SER A 81 11.65 8.77 -23.70
N HIS A 82 12.94 8.74 -23.35
CA HIS A 82 13.42 8.25 -22.06
C HIS A 82 12.82 8.98 -20.86
N THR A 83 12.62 10.30 -20.97
CA THR A 83 12.01 11.08 -19.89
C THR A 83 10.52 10.77 -19.76
N VAL A 84 9.81 10.59 -20.88
CA VAL A 84 8.39 10.19 -20.87
C VAL A 84 8.24 8.82 -20.22
N GLU A 85 9.05 7.84 -20.62
CA GLU A 85 9.05 6.49 -20.03
C GLU A 85 9.33 6.52 -18.52
N ALA A 86 10.31 7.31 -18.08
CA ALA A 86 10.61 7.48 -16.66
C ALA A 86 9.42 8.08 -15.89
N LEU A 87 8.77 9.11 -16.44
CA LEU A 87 7.58 9.73 -15.83
C LEU A 87 6.41 8.74 -15.75
N GLN A 88 6.12 8.01 -16.83
CA GLN A 88 5.06 7.01 -16.87
C GLN A 88 5.29 5.93 -15.82
N LYS A 89 6.51 5.40 -15.71
CA LYS A 89 6.87 4.39 -14.71
C LYS A 89 6.66 4.90 -13.27
N ILE A 90 7.04 6.15 -13.00
CA ILE A 90 6.81 6.76 -11.67
C ILE A 90 5.30 6.90 -11.42
N ILE A 91 4.54 7.43 -12.39
CA ILE A 91 3.08 7.59 -12.26
C ILE A 91 2.39 6.24 -12.00
N GLU A 92 2.72 5.20 -12.77
CA GLU A 92 2.20 3.85 -12.58
C GLU A 92 2.51 3.33 -11.18
N THR A 93 3.75 3.49 -10.72
CA THR A 93 4.16 3.10 -9.37
C THR A 93 3.38 3.88 -8.31
N TYR A 94 3.12 5.16 -8.55
CA TYR A 94 2.50 6.05 -7.57
C TYR A 94 0.98 5.89 -7.51
N THR A 95 0.39 5.42 -8.60
CA THR A 95 -1.05 5.19 -8.76
C THR A 95 -1.40 3.70 -8.73
N ALA A 96 -0.46 2.83 -8.36
CA ALA A 96 -0.73 1.41 -8.15
C ALA A 96 -1.74 1.21 -7.00
N VAL A 97 -2.37 0.05 -6.97
CA VAL A 97 -3.45 -0.27 -6.02
C VAL A 97 -2.93 -0.42 -4.58
N ASP A 98 -1.72 -0.96 -4.47
CA ASP A 98 -0.94 -1.12 -3.25
C ASP A 98 0.03 0.05 -3.00
N ALA A 99 0.02 1.09 -3.85
CA ALA A 99 0.77 2.31 -3.56
C ALA A 99 0.17 3.02 -2.34
N ALA A 100 1.02 3.68 -1.55
CA ALA A 100 0.53 4.56 -0.51
C ALA A 100 -0.40 5.66 -1.08
N PRO A 101 -1.46 6.06 -0.35
CA PRO A 101 -2.24 7.22 -0.70
C PRO A 101 -1.36 8.47 -0.73
N LEU A 102 -1.72 9.43 -1.58
CA LEU A 102 -1.09 10.74 -1.58
C LEU A 102 -1.80 11.62 -0.53
N PRO A 103 -1.07 12.24 0.41
CA PRO A 103 -1.68 13.15 1.36
C PRO A 103 -2.24 14.36 0.61
N LEU A 104 -3.53 14.66 0.83
CA LEU A 104 -4.23 15.76 0.18
C LEU A 104 -3.96 17.08 0.91
N ARG A 105 -2.78 17.63 0.70
CA ARG A 105 -2.31 18.77 1.48
C ARG A 105 -1.84 19.94 0.61
N PRO A 106 -2.24 21.18 0.92
CA PRO A 106 -1.60 22.36 0.36
C PRO A 106 -0.11 22.39 0.72
N PRO A 107 0.76 22.94 -0.16
CA PRO A 107 2.18 23.09 0.16
C PRO A 107 2.38 23.94 1.40
N VAL A 108 3.22 23.46 2.32
CA VAL A 108 3.62 24.23 3.49
C VAL A 108 4.90 24.98 3.16
N PRO A 109 5.00 26.29 3.43
CA PRO A 109 6.27 26.99 3.41
C PRO A 109 7.24 26.29 4.36
N VAL A 110 8.39 25.86 3.86
CA VAL A 110 9.42 25.31 4.74
C VAL A 110 10.07 26.48 5.47
N GLU A 111 9.85 26.59 6.79
CA GLU A 111 10.38 27.72 7.59
C GLU A 111 11.92 27.73 7.65
N ARG A 112 12.57 26.59 7.39
CA ARG A 112 14.03 26.39 7.49
C ARG A 112 14.53 25.48 6.37
N SER A 113 15.76 25.68 5.90
CA SER A 113 16.40 24.72 4.98
C SER A 113 16.51 23.35 5.67
N ARG A 114 15.83 22.34 5.12
CA ARG A 114 15.81 20.97 5.62
C ARG A 114 16.30 20.01 4.55
N LYS A 115 17.06 18.99 4.98
CA LYS A 115 17.49 17.89 4.09
C LYS A 115 16.28 17.08 3.59
N LEU A 116 15.27 16.89 4.44
CA LEU A 116 13.99 16.28 4.09
C LEU A 116 12.86 17.25 4.49
N PRO A 117 12.20 17.91 3.52
CA PRO A 117 11.12 18.83 3.82
C PRO A 117 9.87 18.06 4.30
N PRO A 118 8.83 18.76 4.79
CA PRO A 118 7.57 18.12 5.11
C PRO A 118 7.01 17.48 3.84
N THR A 119 6.99 16.15 3.81
CA THR A 119 6.51 15.35 2.67
C THR A 119 5.01 15.06 2.76
N GLY A 120 4.42 15.29 3.94
CA GLY A 120 3.08 14.79 4.29
C GLY A 120 3.09 13.36 4.81
N TYR A 121 4.27 12.73 4.90
CA TYR A 121 4.47 11.44 5.54
C TYR A 121 5.35 11.58 6.79
N TRP A 122 4.90 11.01 7.89
CA TRP A 122 5.54 11.13 9.19
C TRP A 122 5.88 9.77 9.80
N MET A 123 6.97 9.73 10.55
CA MET A 123 7.20 8.70 11.54
C MET A 123 6.95 9.28 12.93
N PHE A 124 5.98 8.68 13.62
CA PHE A 124 5.63 8.93 15.01
C PHE A 124 6.39 7.93 15.88
N VAL A 125 7.32 8.43 16.67
CA VAL A 125 8.25 7.63 17.48
C VAL A 125 7.76 7.50 18.92
N CYS A 126 7.28 6.32 19.26
CA CYS A 126 6.90 5.96 20.62
C CYS A 126 8.11 5.46 21.43
N ASN A 127 8.23 5.96 22.65
CA ASN A 127 9.18 5.47 23.65
C ASN A 127 8.41 4.74 24.76
N ARG A 128 8.68 3.43 24.92
CA ARG A 128 8.06 2.56 25.93
C ARG A 128 8.19 3.05 27.38
N LYS A 129 9.16 3.94 27.66
CA LYS A 129 9.33 4.56 28.99
C LYS A 129 8.38 5.73 29.25
N VAL A 130 7.78 6.28 28.20
CA VAL A 130 6.88 7.43 28.26
C VAL A 130 5.45 6.95 28.04
N TRP A 131 5.25 6.13 27.00
CA TRP A 131 3.94 5.69 26.57
C TRP A 131 3.99 4.21 26.16
N ASP A 132 3.06 3.40 26.68
CA ASP A 132 2.90 1.99 26.32
C ASP A 132 2.02 1.88 25.07
N GLY A 133 2.66 2.15 23.92
CA GLY A 133 1.98 2.11 22.63
C GLY A 133 1.44 0.72 22.27
N GLU A 134 2.09 -0.36 22.70
CA GLU A 134 1.58 -1.70 22.45
C GLU A 134 0.31 -2.02 23.24
N ALA A 135 0.22 -1.59 24.50
CA ALA A 135 -0.98 -1.76 25.28
C ALA A 135 -2.17 -1.01 24.65
N TRP A 136 -1.96 0.25 24.22
CA TRP A 136 -2.99 1.00 23.50
C TRP A 136 -3.42 0.31 22.20
N LEU A 137 -2.47 -0.20 21.41
CA LEU A 137 -2.79 -0.84 20.13
C LEU A 137 -3.54 -2.18 20.27
N ARG A 138 -3.50 -2.85 21.43
CA ARG A 138 -4.30 -4.06 21.67
C ARG A 138 -5.78 -3.75 21.91
N ASP A 139 -6.08 -2.55 22.40
CA ASP A 139 -7.45 -2.07 22.63
C ASP A 139 -7.55 -0.59 22.24
N PRO A 140 -7.49 -0.28 20.93
CA PRO A 140 -7.39 1.09 20.47
C PRO A 140 -8.73 1.81 20.59
N GLU A 141 -8.69 3.04 21.11
CA GLU A 141 -9.80 3.99 20.98
C GLU A 141 -9.94 4.49 19.52
N GLU A 142 -10.99 5.27 19.23
CA GLU A 142 -11.22 5.82 17.89
C GLU A 142 -10.08 6.74 17.42
N THR A 143 -9.46 7.46 18.35
CA THR A 143 -8.38 8.41 18.08
C THR A 143 -7.27 8.34 19.12
N LEU A 144 -6.02 8.46 18.67
CA LEU A 144 -4.85 8.59 19.52
C LEU A 144 -4.40 10.06 19.59
N LEU A 145 -4.38 10.66 20.77
CA LEU A 145 -3.85 12.01 20.95
C LEU A 145 -2.32 11.98 21.09
N TYR A 146 -1.61 12.24 19.99
CA TYR A 146 -0.17 12.02 19.92
C TYR A 146 0.67 13.30 20.06
N LYS A 147 1.79 13.22 20.80
CA LYS A 147 2.74 14.32 21.01
C LYS A 147 3.57 14.63 19.77
N VAL A 148 3.43 15.85 19.23
CA VAL A 148 4.17 16.34 18.06
C VAL A 148 5.39 17.16 18.51
N SER A 149 6.52 16.97 17.84
CA SER A 149 7.72 17.74 18.15
C SER A 149 7.52 19.23 17.82
N ASP A 150 8.06 20.13 18.66
CA ASP A 150 7.88 21.58 18.48
C ASP A 150 8.32 22.05 17.08
N HIS A 151 9.43 21.51 16.58
CA HIS A 151 9.98 21.86 15.26
C HIS A 151 9.09 21.46 14.07
N ASN A 152 8.18 20.49 14.23
CA ASN A 152 7.29 20.01 13.16
C ASN A 152 5.84 20.50 13.29
N ARG A 153 5.51 21.21 14.38
CA ARG A 153 4.13 21.59 14.73
C ARG A 153 3.39 22.39 13.65
N ARG A 154 4.13 23.19 12.86
CA ARG A 154 3.58 24.06 11.81
C ARG A 154 3.56 23.40 10.43
N GLU A 155 4.19 22.23 10.31
CA GLU A 155 4.42 21.53 9.05
C GLU A 155 3.43 20.38 8.82
N MET A 156 2.92 19.83 9.93
CA MET A 156 1.91 18.79 9.96
C MET A 156 0.54 19.35 9.63
N GLN A 157 -0.19 18.65 8.78
CA GLN A 157 -1.52 19.04 8.30
C GLN A 157 -2.52 17.88 8.44
N VAL A 158 -3.81 18.24 8.37
CA VAL A 158 -4.90 17.26 8.27
C VAL A 158 -4.73 16.43 7.00
N GLY A 159 -4.94 15.12 7.10
CA GLY A 159 -4.77 14.17 6.00
C GLY A 159 -3.31 13.78 5.73
N ASP A 160 -2.35 14.33 6.49
CA ASP A 160 -0.99 13.79 6.51
C ASP A 160 -1.03 12.34 7.00
N LEU A 161 -0.18 11.50 6.43
CA LEU A 161 -0.11 10.08 6.75
C LEU A 161 1.13 9.78 7.56
N GLY A 162 1.14 8.67 8.29
CA GLY A 162 2.35 8.27 8.99
C GLY A 162 2.37 6.86 9.51
N VAL A 163 3.53 6.51 10.05
CA VAL A 163 3.81 5.23 10.67
C VAL A 163 4.05 5.44 12.16
N LEU A 164 3.51 4.56 13.00
CA LEU A 164 3.82 4.54 14.43
C LEU A 164 4.95 3.53 14.67
N ARG A 165 6.13 4.03 15.04
CA ARG A 165 7.34 3.23 15.32
C ARG A 165 7.58 3.20 16.81
N ILE A 166 7.78 2.01 17.38
CA ILE A 166 8.11 1.87 18.80
C ILE A 166 9.59 1.56 18.95
N ASN A 167 10.28 2.33 19.80
CA ASN A 167 11.73 2.23 20.05
C ASN A 167 12.10 0.91 20.72
N ALA A 168 13.21 0.28 20.31
CA ALA A 168 13.74 -0.92 20.94
C ALA A 168 13.92 -0.77 22.47
N GLN A 169 13.66 -1.84 23.20
CA GLN A 169 13.90 -1.96 24.63
C GLN A 169 14.90 -3.08 24.89
N LYS A 170 15.98 -2.75 25.62
CA LYS A 170 16.95 -3.76 26.06
C LYS A 170 16.27 -4.76 26.97
N GLY A 171 16.62 -6.03 26.81
CA GLY A 171 16.16 -7.09 27.70
C GLY A 171 16.66 -6.87 29.13
N SER A 172 15.97 -7.51 30.06
CA SER A 172 16.38 -7.63 31.46
C SER A 172 16.59 -9.09 31.81
N ARG A 173 16.98 -9.40 33.06
CA ARG A 173 17.01 -10.80 33.53
C ARG A 173 15.65 -11.49 33.49
N ALA A 174 14.55 -10.72 33.51
CA ALA A 174 13.18 -11.23 33.57
C ALA A 174 12.40 -11.13 32.25
N ALA A 175 12.92 -10.41 31.24
CA ALA A 175 12.22 -10.17 29.98
C ALA A 175 13.20 -10.11 28.81
N ALA A 176 12.82 -10.76 27.70
CA ALA A 176 13.57 -10.70 26.45
C ALA A 176 13.64 -9.26 25.90
N PRO A 177 14.68 -8.92 25.13
CA PRO A 177 14.73 -7.64 24.43
C PRO A 177 13.58 -7.52 23.43
N LEU A 178 13.01 -6.31 23.34
CA LEU A 178 11.99 -5.99 22.34
C LEU A 178 12.65 -5.14 21.24
N PRO A 179 12.67 -5.59 19.97
CA PRO A 179 13.27 -4.82 18.89
C PRO A 179 12.44 -3.56 18.58
N ALA A 180 13.06 -2.66 17.80
CA ALA A 180 12.32 -1.56 17.19
C ALA A 180 11.53 -2.09 15.99
N ALA A 181 10.29 -1.65 15.86
CA ALA A 181 9.42 -2.05 14.76
C ALA A 181 8.36 -0.99 14.48
N VAL A 182 7.73 -1.07 13.32
CA VAL A 182 6.53 -0.30 12.99
C VAL A 182 5.30 -1.11 13.41
N TYR A 183 4.43 -0.48 14.18
CA TYR A 183 3.26 -1.10 14.80
C TYR A 183 1.93 -0.60 14.26
N ALA A 184 1.92 0.55 13.56
CA ALA A 184 0.69 1.05 12.97
C ALA A 184 0.93 1.98 11.79
N ILE A 185 -0.12 2.13 10.98
CA ILE A 185 -0.27 3.16 9.96
C ILE A 185 -1.40 4.09 10.40
N VAL A 186 -1.18 5.39 10.29
CA VAL A 186 -2.07 6.41 10.86
C VAL A 186 -2.30 7.57 9.89
N GLU A 187 -3.37 8.30 10.14
CA GLU A 187 -3.73 9.57 9.49
C GLU A 187 -3.85 10.68 10.54
N VAL A 188 -3.38 11.88 10.23
CA VAL A 188 -3.55 13.06 11.07
C VAL A 188 -4.93 13.66 10.87
N LEU A 189 -5.73 13.77 11.94
CA LEU A 189 -7.11 14.28 11.87
C LEU A 189 -7.23 15.79 12.09
N ASP A 190 -6.30 16.40 12.80
CA ASP A 190 -6.32 17.83 13.12
C ASP A 190 -4.88 18.37 13.24
N VAL A 191 -4.71 19.67 13.04
CA VAL A 191 -3.41 20.32 13.21
C VAL A 191 -2.96 20.27 14.67
N PRO A 192 -1.64 20.25 14.96
CA PRO A 192 -1.14 20.21 16.33
C PRO A 192 -1.63 21.41 17.17
N ARG A 193 -2.14 21.13 18.38
CA ARG A 193 -2.58 22.14 19.36
C ARG A 193 -1.84 21.98 20.69
N LEU A 194 -1.65 23.08 21.41
CA LEU A 194 -1.12 23.04 22.78
C LEU A 194 -2.19 22.53 23.73
N GLN A 195 -2.00 21.33 24.25
CA GLN A 195 -2.92 20.68 25.19
C GLN A 195 -2.21 19.57 25.96
N SER A 196 -2.78 19.18 27.10
CA SER A 196 -2.43 17.94 27.80
C SER A 196 -3.23 16.76 27.22
N ASP A 197 -2.87 15.55 27.60
CA ASP A 197 -3.69 14.36 27.39
C ASP A 197 -4.40 14.00 28.71
N VAL A 198 -5.73 13.95 28.67
CA VAL A 198 -6.56 13.61 29.83
C VAL A 198 -6.64 12.10 30.06
N SER A 199 -6.26 11.28 29.07
CA SER A 199 -6.26 9.83 29.15
C SER A 199 -4.89 9.34 29.67
N GLU A 200 -4.77 9.18 31.00
CA GLU A 200 -3.55 8.67 31.63
C GLU A 200 -3.31 7.15 31.41
N ALA A 201 -4.28 6.43 30.86
CA ALA A 201 -4.36 4.97 30.94
C ALA A 201 -3.18 4.22 30.31
N GLN A 202 -2.45 4.85 29.37
CA GLN A 202 -1.37 4.23 28.61
C GLN A 202 -0.02 4.94 28.76
N TYR A 203 0.06 5.93 29.65
CA TYR A 203 1.30 6.65 29.94
C TYR A 203 2.08 5.98 31.07
N ALA A 204 3.29 5.51 30.75
CA ALA A 204 4.25 5.10 31.76
C ALA A 204 4.80 6.31 32.54
N ASP A 205 4.93 7.45 31.86
CA ASP A 205 5.25 8.75 32.46
C ASP A 205 4.02 9.66 32.47
N LYS A 206 3.31 9.68 33.60
CA LYS A 206 2.12 10.52 33.80
C LYS A 206 2.40 12.02 33.65
N ALA A 207 3.62 12.46 33.98
CA ALA A 207 3.99 13.87 33.82
C ALA A 207 4.02 14.28 32.34
N ASP A 208 4.32 13.36 31.42
CA ASP A 208 4.22 13.63 29.99
C ASP A 208 2.78 13.79 29.53
N ALA A 209 1.85 12.97 30.05
CA ALA A 209 0.42 13.10 29.77
C ALA A 209 -0.13 14.47 30.20
N GLU A 210 0.16 14.88 31.43
CA GLU A 210 -0.30 16.16 32.01
C GLU A 210 0.36 17.39 31.36
N ALA A 211 1.53 17.23 30.73
CA ALA A 211 2.26 18.34 30.14
C ALA A 211 1.48 18.98 28.99
N ILE A 212 1.32 20.31 29.07
CA ILE A 212 0.78 21.13 27.97
C ILE A 212 1.83 21.20 26.87
N THR A 213 1.63 20.43 25.80
CA THR A 213 2.56 20.33 24.67
C THR A 213 1.79 20.23 23.36
N TRP A 214 2.50 20.25 22.23
CA TRP A 214 1.86 20.12 20.93
C TRP A 214 1.38 18.69 20.74
N ARG A 215 0.07 18.52 20.54
CA ARG A 215 -0.56 17.23 20.34
C ARG A 215 -1.52 17.29 19.14
N ALA A 216 -1.51 16.24 18.33
CA ALA A 216 -2.40 16.07 17.19
C ALA A 216 -3.17 14.75 17.33
N PRO A 217 -4.48 14.74 17.06
CA PRO A 217 -5.25 13.50 17.02
C PRO A 217 -4.88 12.70 15.77
N LEU A 218 -4.59 11.42 15.98
CA LEU A 218 -4.26 10.45 14.94
C LEU A 218 -5.35 9.40 14.85
N LYS A 219 -5.74 9.04 13.63
CA LYS A 219 -6.63 7.92 13.34
C LYS A 219 -5.83 6.71 12.91
N LEU A 220 -6.21 5.54 13.40
CA LEU A 220 -5.61 4.27 12.99
C LEU A 220 -6.12 3.85 11.61
N LEU A 221 -5.21 3.68 10.65
CA LEU A 221 -5.51 3.13 9.32
C LEU A 221 -5.16 1.64 9.22
N GLY A 222 -4.10 1.22 9.93
CA GLY A 222 -3.69 -0.17 10.00
C GLY A 222 -3.05 -0.48 11.35
N ASN A 223 -3.49 -1.56 11.98
CA ASN A 223 -2.96 -2.03 13.26
C ASN A 223 -2.08 -3.27 13.02
N LEU A 224 -0.81 -3.18 13.40
CA LEU A 224 0.20 -4.23 13.21
C LEU A 224 0.70 -4.78 14.55
N VAL A 225 -0.04 -4.60 15.66
CA VAL A 225 0.43 -5.03 16.99
C VAL A 225 0.74 -6.53 17.09
N GLU A 226 -0.03 -7.37 16.39
CA GLU A 226 0.18 -8.82 16.35
C GLU A 226 1.29 -9.26 15.39
N SER A 227 1.63 -8.42 14.40
CA SER A 227 2.64 -8.71 13.38
C SER A 227 3.37 -7.42 12.98
N PRO A 228 4.16 -6.83 13.89
CA PRO A 228 4.82 -5.57 13.64
C PRO A 228 5.93 -5.74 12.61
N ILE A 229 6.14 -4.74 11.76
CA ILE A 229 7.20 -4.78 10.74
C ILE A 229 8.52 -4.48 11.43
N ALA A 230 9.35 -5.51 11.60
CA ALA A 230 10.65 -5.35 12.23
C ALA A 230 11.52 -4.41 11.38
N VAL A 231 12.23 -3.50 12.04
CA VAL A 231 13.10 -2.54 11.35
C VAL A 231 14.16 -3.24 10.50
N ASP A 232 14.59 -4.43 10.88
CA ASP A 232 15.58 -5.21 10.13
C ASP A 232 15.05 -5.78 8.82
N GLU A 233 13.73 -5.89 8.67
CA GLU A 233 13.08 -6.33 7.43
C GLU A 233 13.01 -5.21 6.37
N LEU A 234 13.16 -3.95 6.78
CA LEU A 234 13.11 -2.79 5.89
C LEU A 234 14.41 -2.67 5.07
N PRO A 235 14.40 -1.99 3.91
CA PRO A 235 15.63 -1.75 3.15
C PRO A 235 16.73 -1.06 3.99
N ASP A 236 17.98 -1.35 3.66
CA ASP A 236 19.15 -0.73 4.31
C ASP A 236 19.73 0.37 3.40
N ASP A 237 19.03 1.50 3.35
CA ASP A 237 19.46 2.68 2.60
C ASP A 237 19.07 4.00 3.30
N GLY A 238 19.44 5.11 2.68
CA GLY A 238 19.28 6.45 3.26
C GLY A 238 17.84 6.83 3.64
N ASP A 239 16.83 6.30 2.96
CA ASP A 239 15.41 6.55 3.29
C ASP A 239 14.99 5.91 4.62
N PHE A 240 15.66 4.81 4.99
CA PHE A 240 15.34 4.01 6.17
C PHE A 240 16.31 4.21 7.33
N ALA A 241 17.31 5.10 7.20
CA ALA A 241 18.31 5.36 8.23
C ALA A 241 17.68 5.73 9.59
N HIS A 242 16.61 6.54 9.60
CA HIS A 242 15.91 6.91 10.83
C HIS A 242 15.15 5.75 11.48
N PHE A 243 14.68 4.76 10.72
CA PHE A 243 14.02 3.58 11.27
C PHE A 243 15.01 2.73 12.08
N ARG A 244 16.27 2.66 11.61
CA ARG A 244 17.35 1.82 12.15
C ARG A 244 18.07 2.38 13.36
N MET A 245 17.92 3.68 13.65
CA MET A 245 18.63 4.32 14.75
C MET A 245 17.77 4.54 16.01
N PRO A 246 18.39 4.70 17.19
CA PRO A 246 17.69 5.19 18.38
C PRO A 246 17.21 6.62 18.15
N LEU A 247 15.95 6.89 18.46
CA LEU A 247 15.32 8.19 18.22
C LEU A 247 14.78 8.77 19.53
N MET A 248 15.07 10.07 19.75
CA MET A 248 14.67 10.82 20.96
C MET A 248 13.63 11.92 20.65
N THR A 249 13.31 12.15 19.39
CA THR A 249 12.22 13.04 18.95
C THR A 249 10.94 12.23 18.79
N SER A 250 9.78 12.85 19.00
CA SER A 250 8.48 12.19 18.84
C SER A 250 8.00 12.13 17.39
N THR A 251 8.52 12.99 16.50
CA THR A 251 8.04 13.13 15.13
C THR A 251 9.19 13.41 14.16
N ILE A 252 9.21 12.72 13.02
CA ILE A 252 10.21 12.85 11.95
C ILE A 252 9.49 12.80 10.59
N PRO A 253 9.76 13.71 9.64
CA PRO A 253 9.29 13.55 8.27
C PRO A 253 10.00 12.35 7.61
N ILE A 254 9.28 11.58 6.79
CA ILE A 254 9.83 10.45 6.03
C ILE A 254 9.52 10.61 4.54
N SER A 255 10.30 9.98 3.67
CA SER A 255 10.03 10.05 2.23
C SER A 255 8.79 9.22 1.86
N ARG A 256 8.15 9.56 0.73
CA ARG A 256 7.06 8.75 0.17
C ARG A 256 7.50 7.31 -0.06
N ARG A 257 8.75 7.09 -0.49
CA ARG A 257 9.33 5.76 -0.68
C ARG A 257 9.33 4.96 0.62
N ALA A 258 9.83 5.55 1.71
CA ALA A 258 9.83 4.91 3.02
C ALA A 258 8.40 4.57 3.48
N PHE A 259 7.46 5.51 3.37
CA PHE A 259 6.07 5.26 3.75
C PHE A 259 5.41 4.18 2.88
N SER A 260 5.62 4.21 1.55
CA SER A 260 5.03 3.25 0.61
C SER A 260 5.51 1.82 0.87
N GLU A 261 6.79 1.62 1.16
CA GLU A 261 7.34 0.31 1.52
C GLU A 261 6.65 -0.25 2.77
N VAL A 262 6.50 0.57 3.80
CA VAL A 262 5.84 0.17 5.04
C VAL A 262 4.34 -0.09 4.80
N TYR A 263 3.67 0.74 4.01
CA TYR A 263 2.25 0.58 3.64
C TYR A 263 1.99 -0.74 2.91
N GLN A 264 2.87 -1.10 1.98
CA GLN A 264 2.79 -2.36 1.24
C GLN A 264 3.02 -3.57 2.14
N ARG A 265 4.02 -3.52 3.01
CA ARG A 265 4.30 -4.59 3.99
C ARG A 265 3.19 -4.75 5.03
N ALA A 266 2.53 -3.65 5.38
CA ALA A 266 1.33 -3.68 6.22
C ALA A 266 0.14 -4.37 5.52
N GLY A 267 0.24 -4.65 4.21
CA GLY A 267 -0.81 -5.30 3.44
C GLY A 267 -2.05 -4.43 3.25
N LEU A 268 -1.87 -3.10 3.28
CA LEU A 268 -2.96 -2.15 3.07
C LEU A 268 -3.14 -1.82 1.59
N THR A 269 -4.33 -1.34 1.23
CA THR A 269 -4.62 -0.80 -0.10
C THR A 269 -5.20 0.59 0.02
N ARG A 270 -5.19 1.38 -1.06
CA ARG A 270 -5.75 2.75 -1.02
C ARG A 270 -7.27 2.74 -0.74
N PRO A 271 -7.80 3.80 -0.11
CA PRO A 271 -9.24 4.00 -0.05
C PRO A 271 -9.83 4.15 -1.46
N ASP A 272 -11.14 3.89 -1.60
CA ASP A 272 -11.94 4.15 -2.80
C ASP A 272 -11.57 3.40 -4.08
N LEU A 273 -10.84 2.27 -3.95
CA LEU A 273 -10.55 1.39 -5.07
C LEU A 273 -11.83 0.70 -5.59
N THR A 274 -11.95 0.62 -6.92
CA THR A 274 -13.00 -0.20 -7.55
C THR A 274 -12.77 -1.69 -7.28
N ASP A 275 -13.84 -2.51 -7.39
CA ASP A 275 -13.71 -3.97 -7.25
C ASP A 275 -12.66 -4.55 -8.23
N GLU A 276 -12.57 -4.00 -9.44
CA GLU A 276 -11.59 -4.41 -10.46
C GLU A 276 -10.15 -4.06 -10.04
N GLN A 277 -9.93 -2.86 -9.49
CA GLN A 277 -8.63 -2.45 -8.99
C GLN A 277 -8.20 -3.31 -7.80
N LYS A 278 -9.08 -3.53 -6.82
CA LYS A 278 -8.79 -4.40 -5.67
C LYS A 278 -8.39 -5.81 -6.10
N ALA A 279 -9.01 -6.35 -7.16
CA ALA A 279 -8.69 -7.68 -7.69
C ALA A 279 -7.28 -7.79 -8.30
N THR A 280 -6.51 -6.71 -8.36
CA THR A 280 -5.15 -6.72 -8.92
C THR A 280 -4.04 -7.04 -7.93
N THR A 281 -4.32 -6.99 -6.62
CA THR A 281 -3.32 -7.20 -5.57
C THR A 281 -3.81 -8.19 -4.54
N SER A 282 -2.88 -8.87 -3.86
CA SER A 282 -3.22 -9.82 -2.80
C SER A 282 -3.94 -9.15 -1.62
N ALA A 283 -3.52 -7.94 -1.25
CA ALA A 283 -4.17 -7.13 -0.21
C ALA A 283 -5.59 -6.72 -0.61
N GLY A 284 -5.79 -6.25 -1.85
CA GLY A 284 -7.10 -5.85 -2.34
C GLY A 284 -8.05 -7.05 -2.46
N ILE A 285 -7.54 -8.22 -2.80
CA ILE A 285 -8.33 -9.45 -2.83
C ILE A 285 -8.78 -9.85 -1.44
N LYS A 286 -7.90 -9.84 -0.42
CA LYS A 286 -8.30 -10.06 0.99
C LYS A 286 -9.46 -9.15 1.42
N MET A 287 -9.40 -7.87 1.03
CA MET A 287 -10.51 -6.94 1.27
C MET A 287 -11.78 -7.32 0.53
N LEU A 288 -11.68 -7.68 -0.76
CA LEU A 288 -12.82 -8.17 -1.51
C LEU A 288 -13.44 -9.42 -0.89
N GLU A 289 -12.65 -10.32 -0.28
CA GLU A 289 -13.19 -11.48 0.43
C GLU A 289 -14.04 -11.05 1.63
N LEU A 290 -13.51 -10.13 2.44
CA LEU A 290 -14.19 -9.61 3.62
C LEU A 290 -15.51 -8.90 3.22
N GLU A 291 -15.47 -8.08 2.17
CA GLU A 291 -16.64 -7.37 1.64
C GLU A 291 -17.66 -8.32 0.99
N ALA A 292 -17.19 -9.33 0.27
CA ALA A 292 -18.04 -10.29 -0.44
C ALA A 292 -18.94 -11.08 0.52
N SER A 293 -18.47 -11.35 1.75
CA SER A 293 -19.26 -12.01 2.80
C SER A 293 -20.57 -11.27 3.10
N LYS A 294 -20.59 -9.94 2.92
CA LYS A 294 -21.73 -9.05 3.18
C LYS A 294 -22.43 -8.55 1.90
N ALA A 295 -21.90 -8.86 0.71
CA ALA A 295 -22.40 -8.36 -0.58
C ALA A 295 -23.61 -9.16 -1.10
N ASP A 296 -24.34 -8.60 -2.07
CA ASP A 296 -25.43 -9.29 -2.78
C ASP A 296 -24.91 -10.33 -3.81
N PRO A 297 -25.74 -11.30 -4.25
CA PRO A 297 -25.32 -12.35 -5.20
C PRO A 297 -24.74 -11.84 -6.53
N THR A 298 -25.24 -10.72 -7.06
CA THR A 298 -24.78 -10.13 -8.32
C THR A 298 -23.38 -9.54 -8.19
N ARG A 299 -23.12 -8.75 -7.14
CA ARG A 299 -21.78 -8.22 -6.85
C ARG A 299 -20.78 -9.34 -6.57
N ARG A 300 -21.19 -10.41 -5.86
CA ARG A 300 -20.34 -11.61 -5.62
C ARG A 300 -19.90 -12.28 -6.92
N SER A 301 -20.82 -12.53 -7.85
CA SER A 301 -20.49 -13.13 -9.16
C SER A 301 -19.50 -12.26 -9.95
N ARG A 302 -19.65 -10.93 -9.86
CA ARG A 302 -18.74 -9.98 -10.50
C ARG A 302 -17.33 -10.05 -9.90
N ILE A 303 -17.21 -10.07 -8.58
CA ILE A 303 -15.92 -10.20 -7.86
C ILE A 303 -15.20 -11.51 -8.25
N SER A 304 -15.93 -12.65 -8.30
CA SER A 304 -15.37 -13.94 -8.74
C SER A 304 -14.72 -13.84 -10.12
N LYS A 305 -15.44 -13.24 -11.08
CA LYS A 305 -14.93 -13.08 -12.46
C LYS A 305 -13.70 -12.18 -12.53
N TYR A 306 -13.64 -11.13 -11.71
CA TYR A 306 -12.47 -10.26 -11.65
C TYR A 306 -11.24 -11.01 -11.13
N ILE A 307 -11.39 -11.89 -10.15
CA ILE A 307 -10.27 -12.67 -9.59
C ILE A 307 -9.81 -13.75 -10.58
N GLU A 308 -10.73 -14.47 -11.24
CA GLU A 308 -10.44 -15.48 -12.27
C GLU A 308 -9.62 -14.91 -13.44
N ARG A 309 -10.02 -13.73 -13.90
CA ARG A 309 -9.44 -13.05 -15.06
C ARG A 309 -8.33 -12.07 -14.66
N GLY A 310 -8.18 -11.82 -13.37
CA GLY A 310 -7.30 -10.82 -12.80
C GLY A 310 -5.85 -11.30 -12.63
N PRO A 311 -5.00 -10.45 -12.05
CA PRO A 311 -3.61 -10.75 -11.75
C PRO A 311 -3.37 -12.01 -10.93
N ILE A 312 -4.20 -12.33 -9.93
CA ILE A 312 -4.03 -13.58 -9.17
C ILE A 312 -4.27 -14.81 -10.04
N GLY A 313 -5.38 -14.85 -10.79
CA GLY A 313 -5.62 -15.95 -11.74
C GLY A 313 -4.48 -16.11 -12.74
N ARG A 314 -3.92 -14.99 -13.24
CA ARG A 314 -2.70 -15.02 -14.08
C ARG A 314 -1.49 -15.56 -13.33
N LYS A 315 -1.21 -15.07 -12.12
CA LYS A 315 -0.04 -15.46 -11.32
C LYS A 315 -0.08 -16.94 -10.93
N VAL A 316 -1.24 -17.46 -10.53
CA VAL A 316 -1.44 -18.89 -10.23
C VAL A 316 -1.20 -19.74 -11.47
N LYS A 317 -1.71 -19.33 -12.63
CA LYS A 317 -1.44 -20.00 -13.91
C LYS A 317 0.03 -19.96 -14.28
N GLU A 318 0.71 -18.84 -14.10
CA GLU A 318 2.16 -18.69 -14.36
C GLU A 318 3.00 -19.60 -13.46
N ILE A 319 2.76 -19.60 -12.14
CA ILE A 319 3.49 -20.45 -11.18
C ILE A 319 3.33 -21.93 -11.53
N ARG A 320 2.13 -22.33 -11.98
CA ARG A 320 1.82 -23.71 -12.40
C ARG A 320 2.24 -24.02 -13.84
N GLY A 321 2.84 -23.08 -14.56
CA GLY A 321 3.23 -23.25 -15.97
C GLY A 321 2.04 -23.53 -16.90
N CYS A 322 0.84 -23.07 -16.54
CA CYS A 322 -0.42 -23.34 -17.24
C CYS A 322 -0.70 -24.85 -17.44
N ARG A 323 -0.30 -25.70 -16.49
CA ARG A 323 -0.52 -27.14 -16.51
C ARG A 323 -1.80 -27.51 -15.75
N CYS A 324 -2.67 -28.30 -16.39
CA CYS A 324 -3.92 -28.75 -15.80
C CYS A 324 -3.67 -29.73 -14.64
N GLN A 325 -4.09 -29.36 -13.43
CA GLN A 325 -3.86 -30.15 -12.23
C GLN A 325 -4.54 -31.52 -12.25
N ILE A 326 -5.74 -31.60 -12.86
CA ILE A 326 -6.48 -32.85 -12.98
C ILE A 326 -5.79 -33.78 -14.00
N CYS A 327 -5.33 -33.25 -15.14
CA CYS A 327 -4.56 -34.06 -16.09
C CYS A 327 -3.28 -34.61 -15.44
N GLU A 328 -2.55 -33.78 -14.68
CA GLU A 328 -1.35 -34.22 -13.96
C GLU A 328 -1.67 -35.35 -12.97
N ALA A 329 -2.72 -35.20 -12.17
CA ALA A 329 -3.13 -36.22 -11.21
C ALA A 329 -3.63 -37.52 -11.87
N LEU A 330 -4.18 -37.44 -13.08
CA LEU A 330 -4.59 -38.58 -13.89
C LEU A 330 -3.45 -39.21 -14.70
N GLY A 331 -2.26 -38.59 -14.73
CA GLY A 331 -1.12 -39.04 -15.54
C GLY A 331 -1.27 -38.75 -17.04
N PHE A 332 -2.14 -37.81 -17.43
CA PHE A 332 -2.32 -37.36 -18.81
C PHE A 332 -1.48 -36.13 -19.13
N GLU A 333 -1.36 -35.82 -20.43
CA GLU A 333 -0.73 -34.58 -20.91
C GLU A 333 -1.45 -33.35 -20.29
N PRO A 334 -0.76 -32.56 -19.46
CA PRO A 334 -1.41 -31.46 -18.75
C PRO A 334 -1.46 -30.15 -19.52
N ILE A 335 -0.74 -30.04 -20.65
CA ILE A 335 -0.85 -28.90 -21.56
C ILE A 335 -1.91 -29.21 -22.61
N ALA A 336 -3.03 -28.49 -22.57
CA ALA A 336 -4.11 -28.70 -23.53
C ALA A 336 -3.69 -28.31 -24.96
N PHE A 337 -3.14 -27.10 -25.11
CA PHE A 337 -2.61 -26.57 -26.36
C PHE A 337 -1.74 -25.35 -26.10
N LEU A 338 -0.95 -24.96 -27.10
CA LEU A 338 -0.15 -23.74 -27.11
C LEU A 338 -0.92 -22.61 -27.80
N ARG A 339 -0.77 -21.40 -27.27
CA ARG A 339 -1.23 -20.16 -27.90
C ARG A 339 -0.34 -19.81 -29.09
N LYS A 340 -0.78 -18.86 -29.92
CA LYS A 340 -0.01 -18.35 -31.07
C LYS A 340 1.42 -17.88 -30.72
N ASN A 341 1.63 -17.40 -29.50
CA ASN A 341 2.92 -16.96 -28.98
C ASN A 341 3.75 -18.10 -28.34
N GLY A 342 3.35 -19.35 -28.51
CA GLY A 342 4.03 -20.53 -27.97
C GLY A 342 3.78 -20.82 -26.48
N THR A 343 3.02 -19.98 -25.76
CA THR A 343 2.74 -20.20 -24.33
C THR A 343 1.59 -21.19 -24.09
N PRO A 344 1.63 -22.04 -23.06
CA PRO A 344 0.53 -22.99 -22.79
C PRO A 344 -0.76 -22.29 -22.34
N PHE A 345 -1.91 -22.86 -22.72
CA PHE A 345 -3.22 -22.37 -22.32
C PHE A 345 -3.82 -23.16 -21.16
N ALA A 346 -4.32 -22.45 -20.14
CA ALA A 346 -5.13 -22.98 -19.05
C ALA A 346 -6.11 -21.93 -18.51
N GLU A 347 -7.13 -22.40 -17.80
CA GLU A 347 -8.18 -21.64 -17.15
C GLU A 347 -8.03 -21.73 -15.62
N ALA A 348 -8.43 -20.68 -14.92
CA ALA A 348 -8.43 -20.63 -13.46
C ALA A 348 -9.85 -20.91 -12.98
N HIS A 349 -10.01 -21.83 -12.04
CA HIS A 349 -11.30 -22.30 -11.53
C HIS A 349 -11.35 -22.18 -10.01
N HIS A 350 -12.39 -21.54 -9.46
CA HIS A 350 -12.60 -21.49 -8.01
C HIS A 350 -13.15 -22.83 -7.50
N VAL A 351 -12.45 -23.46 -6.55
CA VAL A 351 -12.75 -24.81 -6.09
C VAL A 351 -13.96 -24.83 -5.16
N GLN A 352 -13.97 -23.99 -4.13
CA GLN A 352 -15.19 -23.71 -3.37
C GLN A 352 -16.05 -22.66 -4.09
N PRO A 353 -17.37 -22.91 -4.28
CA PRO A 353 -18.29 -21.92 -4.80
C PRO A 353 -18.25 -20.64 -3.97
N VAL A 354 -18.06 -19.49 -4.63
CA VAL A 354 -18.07 -18.16 -4.00
C VAL A 354 -19.39 -17.89 -3.25
N SER A 355 -20.47 -18.64 -3.57
CA SER A 355 -21.74 -18.61 -2.88
C SER A 355 -21.74 -19.23 -1.47
N LEU A 356 -20.75 -20.05 -1.10
CA LEU A 356 -20.70 -20.77 0.18
C LEU A 356 -19.98 -20.02 1.31
N LEU A 357 -19.42 -18.84 1.04
CA LEU A 357 -19.10 -17.81 2.05
C LEU A 357 -18.09 -18.22 3.14
N MET A 358 -17.15 -19.12 2.85
CA MET A 358 -16.07 -19.43 3.81
C MET A 358 -14.86 -18.49 3.64
N ALA A 359 -14.19 -18.15 4.73
CA ALA A 359 -12.92 -17.40 4.68
C ALA A 359 -11.90 -18.16 3.82
N GLY A 360 -11.27 -17.49 2.85
CA GLY A 360 -10.33 -18.09 1.90
C GLY A 360 -10.93 -18.61 0.60
N THR A 361 -12.25 -18.47 0.37
CA THR A 361 -12.92 -18.89 -0.88
C THR A 361 -12.48 -18.06 -2.11
N LEU A 362 -11.81 -16.93 -1.93
CA LEU A 362 -11.35 -16.07 -3.03
C LEU A 362 -9.82 -15.92 -3.03
N ALA A 363 -9.13 -16.60 -2.13
CA ALA A 363 -7.68 -16.65 -2.06
C ALA A 363 -7.13 -17.46 -3.23
N ALA A 364 -5.88 -17.20 -3.62
CA ALA A 364 -5.17 -17.99 -4.63
C ALA A 364 -5.10 -19.48 -4.28
N SER A 365 -5.15 -19.80 -2.99
CA SER A 365 -5.25 -21.16 -2.44
C SER A 365 -6.60 -21.83 -2.69
N ASN A 366 -7.61 -21.12 -3.23
CA ASN A 366 -8.89 -21.65 -3.70
C ASN A 366 -9.01 -21.66 -5.24
N VAL A 367 -7.91 -21.40 -5.97
CA VAL A 367 -7.89 -21.39 -7.44
C VAL A 367 -7.14 -22.59 -7.99
N MET A 368 -7.85 -23.42 -8.75
CA MET A 368 -7.30 -24.57 -9.49
C MET A 368 -6.98 -24.17 -10.94
N VAL A 369 -5.84 -24.65 -11.45
CA VAL A 369 -5.46 -24.48 -12.86
C VAL A 369 -5.92 -25.70 -13.67
N LEU A 370 -6.82 -25.49 -14.62
CA LEU A 370 -7.47 -26.54 -15.39
C LEU A 370 -7.35 -26.32 -16.90
N CYS A 371 -7.38 -27.41 -17.67
CA CYS A 371 -7.60 -27.33 -19.11
C CYS A 371 -9.06 -26.96 -19.41
N PRO A 372 -9.41 -26.49 -20.62
CA PRO A 372 -10.79 -26.10 -20.94
C PRO A 372 -11.82 -27.22 -20.73
N ASN A 373 -11.41 -28.47 -20.97
CA ASN A 373 -12.29 -29.62 -20.81
C ASN A 373 -12.60 -29.88 -19.33
N HIS A 374 -11.57 -30.02 -18.50
CA HIS A 374 -11.75 -30.23 -17.07
C HIS A 374 -12.35 -29.02 -16.37
N HIS A 375 -12.11 -27.80 -16.86
CA HIS A 375 -12.77 -26.60 -16.34
C HIS A 375 -14.28 -26.64 -16.59
N ARG A 376 -14.71 -26.96 -17.81
CA ARG A 376 -16.13 -27.17 -18.12
C ARG A 376 -16.72 -28.35 -17.35
N GLN A 377 -15.97 -29.42 -17.19
CA GLN A 377 -16.40 -30.59 -16.41
C GLN A 377 -16.56 -30.26 -14.93
N ALA A 378 -15.71 -29.40 -14.35
CA ALA A 378 -15.87 -28.94 -12.98
C ALA A 378 -17.16 -28.11 -12.79
N HIS A 379 -17.60 -27.39 -13.83
CA HIS A 379 -18.85 -26.61 -13.78
C HIS A 379 -20.11 -27.41 -14.12
N LEU A 380 -20.03 -28.39 -15.02
CA LEU A 380 -21.20 -29.03 -15.64
C LEU A 380 -21.24 -30.55 -15.50
N GLY A 381 -20.12 -31.17 -15.16
CA GLY A 381 -19.95 -32.61 -15.10
C GLY A 381 -20.02 -33.17 -13.68
N ASN A 382 -19.67 -34.45 -13.54
CA ASN A 382 -19.61 -35.12 -12.25
C ASN A 382 -18.31 -34.77 -11.53
N PHE A 383 -18.32 -33.61 -10.87
CA PHE A 383 -17.19 -33.07 -10.12
C PHE A 383 -17.64 -32.63 -8.72
N GLU A 384 -16.92 -33.07 -7.70
CA GLU A 384 -17.19 -32.72 -6.31
C GLU A 384 -15.89 -32.50 -5.54
N VAL A 385 -15.87 -31.50 -4.65
CA VAL A 385 -14.75 -31.25 -3.74
C VAL A 385 -15.07 -31.96 -2.42
N LEU A 386 -14.36 -33.06 -2.15
CA LEU A 386 -14.59 -33.91 -0.98
C LEU A 386 -13.93 -33.34 0.29
N GLU A 387 -12.73 -32.77 0.16
CA GLU A 387 -11.99 -32.19 1.27
C GLU A 387 -11.16 -30.99 0.81
N ASP A 388 -11.23 -29.90 1.57
CA ASP A 388 -10.41 -28.70 1.36
C ASP A 388 -9.30 -28.58 2.42
N GLY A 389 -8.17 -29.25 2.18
CA GLY A 389 -7.04 -29.28 3.09
C GLY A 389 -6.14 -28.04 3.00
N ARG A 390 -5.25 -27.86 3.99
CA ARG A 390 -4.33 -26.70 4.04
C ARG A 390 -3.41 -26.60 2.82
N HIS A 391 -2.96 -27.74 2.28
CA HIS A 391 -1.97 -27.81 1.19
C HIS A 391 -2.46 -28.53 -0.07
N GLN A 392 -3.65 -29.15 -0.02
CA GLN A 392 -4.20 -29.91 -1.13
C GLN A 392 -5.72 -29.97 -1.05
N TRP A 393 -6.37 -30.14 -2.18
CA TRP A 393 -7.77 -30.54 -2.30
C TRP A 393 -7.87 -32.04 -2.51
N ARG A 394 -8.90 -32.67 -1.95
CA ARG A 394 -9.39 -33.97 -2.44
C ARG A 394 -10.66 -33.74 -3.22
N ILE A 395 -10.67 -34.18 -4.48
CA ILE A 395 -11.82 -34.05 -5.37
C ILE A 395 -12.28 -35.43 -5.84
N SER A 396 -13.53 -35.54 -6.24
CA SER A 396 -14.10 -36.63 -7.01
C SER A 396 -14.38 -36.14 -8.42
N ILE A 397 -13.89 -36.83 -9.45
CA ILE A 397 -14.24 -36.56 -10.85
C ILE A 397 -14.57 -37.86 -11.57
N ASP A 398 -15.78 -37.96 -12.12
CA ASP A 398 -16.33 -39.19 -12.72
C ASP A 398 -16.15 -40.43 -11.80
N GLY A 399 -16.32 -40.24 -10.49
CA GLY A 399 -16.17 -41.29 -9.48
C GLY A 399 -14.73 -41.66 -9.12
N ARG A 400 -13.72 -40.98 -9.66
CA ARG A 400 -12.31 -41.13 -9.26
C ARG A 400 -11.92 -40.07 -8.24
N VAL A 401 -11.30 -40.49 -7.15
CA VAL A 401 -10.81 -39.57 -6.11
C VAL A 401 -9.36 -39.16 -6.42
N LEU A 402 -9.11 -37.86 -6.51
CA LEU A 402 -7.79 -37.28 -6.78
C LEU A 402 -7.38 -36.32 -5.66
N ALA A 403 -6.08 -36.30 -5.35
CA ALA A 403 -5.47 -35.30 -4.47
C ALA A 403 -4.71 -34.27 -5.32
N LEU A 404 -5.10 -33.00 -5.22
CA LEU A 404 -4.55 -31.91 -6.02
C LEU A 404 -3.83 -30.90 -5.12
N PRO A 405 -2.53 -30.61 -5.34
CA PRO A 405 -1.81 -29.65 -4.50
C PRO A 405 -2.31 -28.22 -4.72
N LYS A 406 -2.39 -27.43 -3.65
CA LYS A 406 -2.71 -25.99 -3.73
C LYS A 406 -1.49 -25.20 -4.22
N THR A 407 -1.74 -24.10 -4.93
CA THR A 407 -0.68 -23.17 -5.32
C THR A 407 -0.37 -22.24 -4.15
N ALA A 408 0.87 -22.28 -3.65
CA ALA A 408 1.37 -21.29 -2.70
C ALA A 408 1.78 -20.02 -3.46
N LEU A 409 1.33 -18.85 -2.98
CA LEU A 409 1.77 -17.55 -3.48
C LEU A 409 2.89 -16.96 -2.63
#